data_AF-L7MMX6-F1
#
_entry.id   AF-L7MMX6-F1
#
_cell.length_a   1.000
_cell.length_b   1.000
_cell.length_c   1.000
_cell.angle_alpha   90.00
_cell.angle_beta   90.00
_cell.angle_gamma   90.00
#
_symmetry.space_group_name_H-M   'P 1'
#
loop_
_entity.id
_entity.type
_entity.pdbx_description
1 polymer ?
#
loop_
_entity_poly.entity_id
_entity_poly.type
_entity_poly.pdbx_seq_one_letter_code
_entity_poly.pdbx_strand_id
1 'polypeptide(L)'
;EWDLLRATSSRYAQIYPGCCGQQYYIDIRYNIVIRRKAIFFTVMLTIPCMLIANLTPFVFVIPPNEHKMTFSISVFVAFTLFYLVLIEL
;
A
#
# COMPACT_ATOMS: atom_id res chain seq x y z
N GLU A 1 12.35 -4.72 -4.98
CA GLU A 1 10.96 -4.74 -4.49
C GLU A 1 10.86 -5.24 -3.05
N TRP A 2 11.55 -6.33 -2.71
CA TRP A 2 11.63 -6.85 -1.34
C TRP A 2 13.07 -7.14 -0.97
N ASP A 3 13.47 -6.77 0.25
CA ASP A 3 14.73 -7.21 0.84
C ASP A 3 14.49 -8.42 1.73
N LEU A 4 15.31 -9.46 1.56
CA LEU A 4 15.36 -10.59 2.49
C LEU A 4 16.10 -10.14 3.76
N LEU A 5 15.39 -10.07 4.89
CA LEU A 5 16.01 -9.73 6.18
C LEU A 5 16.61 -10.98 6.83
N ARG A 6 15.86 -12.08 6.84
CA ARG A 6 16.28 -13.32 7.48
C ARG A 6 15.52 -14.51 6.92
N ALA A 7 16.20 -15.60 6.68
CA ALA A 7 15.59 -16.89 6.42
C ALA A 7 16.11 -17.89 7.46
N THR A 8 15.21 -18.54 8.20
CA THR A 8 15.57 -19.59 9.18
C THR A 8 14.76 -20.85 8.89
N SER A 9 15.43 -22.00 8.91
CA SER A 9 14.77 -23.31 8.87
C SER A 9 14.80 -23.93 10.26
N SER A 10 13.65 -24.45 10.72
CA SER A 10 13.59 -25.26 11.92
C SER A 10 12.86 -26.55 11.62
N ARG A 11 13.45 -27.67 12.07
CA ARG A 11 12.78 -28.96 12.09
C ARG A 11 11.80 -28.97 13.24
N TYR A 12 10.55 -29.32 12.98
CA TYR A 12 9.50 -29.38 13.99
C TYR A 12 8.86 -30.78 13.95
N ALA A 13 8.72 -31.41 15.11
CA ALA A 13 8.00 -32.67 15.23
C ALA A 13 6.65 -32.39 15.89
N GLN A 14 5.55 -32.55 15.15
CA GLN A 14 4.20 -32.32 15.65
C GLN A 14 3.36 -33.60 15.59
N ILE A 15 2.50 -33.77 16.59
CA ILE A 15 1.43 -34.77 16.58
C ILE A 15 0.17 -34.09 16.05
N TYR A 16 -0.46 -34.67 15.03
CA TYR A 16 -1.71 -34.18 14.46
C TYR A 16 -2.89 -34.97 15.03
N PRO A 17 -3.62 -34.42 16.03
CA PRO A 17 -4.76 -35.10 16.64
C PRO A 17 -5.93 -35.12 15.65
N GLY A 18 -6.08 -36.22 14.91
CA GLY A 18 -7.21 -36.41 13.99
C GLY A 18 -6.98 -37.37 12.84
N CYS A 19 -5.72 -37.67 12.47
CA CYS A 19 -5.45 -38.48 11.27
C CYS A 19 -4.64 -39.76 11.53
N CYS A 20 -3.71 -39.79 12.50
CA CYS A 20 -2.75 -40.90 12.63
C CYS A 20 -2.31 -41.27 14.07
N GLY A 21 -3.12 -40.97 15.11
CA GLY A 21 -2.80 -41.34 16.50
C GLY A 21 -1.66 -40.50 17.13
N GLN A 22 -0.89 -41.07 18.07
CA GLN A 22 0.19 -40.41 18.83
C GLN A 22 1.56 -40.41 18.11
N GLN A 23 1.61 -40.63 16.79
CA GLN A 23 2.87 -40.62 16.05
C GLN A 23 3.35 -39.19 15.76
N TYR A 24 4.65 -38.97 15.96
CA TYR A 24 5.31 -37.70 15.66
C TYR A 24 5.62 -37.59 14.17
N TYR A 25 5.06 -36.58 13.50
CA TYR A 25 5.37 -36.23 12.12
C TYR A 25 6.41 -35.13 12.09
N ILE A 26 7.43 -35.30 11.25
CA ILE A 26 8.56 -34.38 11.12
C ILE A 26 8.28 -33.46 9.94
N ASP A 27 8.03 -32.19 10.25
CA ASP A 27 7.86 -31.13 9.26
C ASP A 27 9.08 -30.18 9.30
N ILE A 28 9.44 -29.64 8.14
CA ILE A 28 10.48 -28.61 8.03
C ILE A 28 9.80 -27.29 7.75
N ARG A 29 9.86 -26.35 8.69
CA ARG A 29 9.26 -25.02 8.54
C ARG A 29 10.34 -24.01 8.17
N TYR A 30 10.16 -23.37 7.02
CA TYR A 30 10.95 -22.22 6.60
C TYR A 30 10.24 -20.94 7.04
N ASN A 31 10.92 -20.13 7.83
CA ASN A 31 10.47 -18.78 8.17
C ASN A 31 11.31 -17.78 7.37
N ILE A 32 10.64 -17.01 6.51
CA ILE A 32 11.25 -16.04 5.62
C ILE A 32 10.73 -14.66 6.02
N VAL A 33 11.60 -13.85 6.58
CA VAL A 33 11.34 -12.46 6.95
C VAL A 33 11.80 -11.57 5.81
N ILE A 34 10.83 -10.92 5.14
CA ILE A 34 11.06 -9.98 4.03
C ILE A 34 10.62 -8.57 4.43
N ARG A 35 11.31 -7.55 3.92
CA ARG A 35 10.96 -6.13 4.05
C ARG A 35 10.58 -5.56 2.69
N ARG A 36 9.40 -4.94 2.57
CA ARG A 36 9.01 -4.21 1.36
C ARG A 36 9.80 -2.90 1.27
N LYS A 37 10.48 -2.64 0.15
CA LYS A 37 11.09 -1.33 -0.15
C LYS A 37 10.18 -0.59 -1.15
N ALA A 38 9.31 0.28 -0.65
CA ALA A 38 8.35 1.03 -1.46
C ALA A 38 8.85 2.45 -1.84
N ILE A 39 10.15 2.73 -1.76
CA ILE A 39 10.69 4.10 -1.83
C ILE A 39 10.28 4.84 -3.12
N PHE A 40 10.36 4.17 -4.27
CA PHE A 40 9.94 4.74 -5.55
C PHE A 40 8.43 5.04 -5.59
N PHE A 41 7.63 4.13 -5.03
CA PHE A 41 6.19 4.26 -4.98
C PHE A 41 5.74 5.39 -4.04
N THR A 42 6.36 5.51 -2.87
CA THR A 42 6.08 6.60 -1.92
C THR A 42 6.35 7.97 -2.54
N VAL A 43 7.42 8.13 -3.32
CA VAL A 43 7.71 9.41 -4.00
C VAL A 43 6.68 9.72 -5.08
N MET A 44 6.33 8.75 -5.93
CA MET A 44 5.29 8.93 -6.96
C MET A 44 3.91 9.26 -6.39
N LEU A 45 3.55 8.75 -5.21
CA LEU A 45 2.31 9.12 -4.51
C LEU A 45 2.37 10.48 -3.82
N THR A 46 3.53 10.87 -3.30
CA THR A 46 3.65 12.13 -2.54
C THR A 46 3.48 13.35 -3.44
N ILE A 47 3.99 13.29 -4.67
CA ILE A 47 3.91 14.38 -5.66
C ILE A 47 2.46 14.82 -5.96
N PRO A 48 1.53 13.94 -6.37
CA PRO A 48 0.14 14.32 -6.65
C PRO A 48 -0.59 14.79 -5.39
N CYS A 49 -0.30 14.23 -4.21
CA CYS A 49 -0.86 14.72 -2.95
C CYS A 49 -0.42 16.16 -2.64
N MET A 50 0.87 16.47 -2.81
CA MET A 50 1.38 17.83 -2.62
C MET A 50 0.75 18.80 -3.61
N LEU A 51 0.57 18.40 -4.87
CA LEU A 51 -0.08 19.23 -5.88
C LEU A 51 -1.53 19.55 -5.48
N ILE A 52 -2.33 18.54 -5.11
CA ILE A 52 -3.73 18.74 -4.68
C ILE A 52 -3.80 19.65 -3.44
N ALA A 53 -2.92 19.44 -2.45
CA ALA A 53 -2.87 20.24 -1.23
C ALA A 53 -2.57 21.73 -1.51
N ASN A 54 -1.73 22.03 -2.51
CA ASN A 54 -1.45 23.41 -2.93
C ASN A 54 -2.61 24.03 -3.73
N LEU A 55 -3.38 23.22 -4.47
CA LEU A 55 -4.52 23.70 -5.25
C LEU A 55 -5.72 24.08 -4.35
N THR A 56 -5.88 23.46 -3.17
CA THR A 56 -6.98 23.76 -2.22
C THR A 56 -7.03 25.23 -1.76
N PRO A 57 -5.95 25.85 -1.25
CA PRO A 57 -5.96 27.27 -0.90
C PRO A 57 -6.06 28.19 -2.13
N PHE A 58 -5.56 27.73 -3.29
CA PHE A 58 -5.61 28.50 -4.54
C PHE A 58 -7.05 28.79 -5.00
N VAL A 59 -8.01 27.89 -4.71
CA VAL A 59 -9.46 28.10 -4.96
C VAL A 59 -9.99 29.36 -4.27
N PHE A 60 -9.43 29.74 -3.12
CA PHE A 60 -9.88 30.91 -2.37
C PHE A 60 -9.30 32.23 -2.90
N VAL A 61 -8.21 32.17 -3.66
CA VAL A 61 -7.55 33.34 -4.27
C VAL A 61 -8.24 33.77 -5.56
N ILE A 62 -8.88 32.83 -6.28
CA ILE A 62 -9.56 33.10 -7.55
C ILE A 62 -10.93 33.76 -7.28
N PRO A 63 -11.24 34.92 -7.91
CA PRO A 63 -12.54 35.58 -7.77
C PRO A 63 -13.69 34.69 -8.27
N PRO A 64 -14.92 34.87 -7.75
CA PRO A 64 -16.07 34.01 -8.02
C PRO A 64 -16.63 34.23 -9.43
N ASN A 65 -15.90 33.76 -10.43
CA ASN A 65 -16.34 33.63 -11.82
C ASN A 65 -16.64 32.14 -12.10
N GLU A 66 -17.29 31.83 -13.21
CA GLU A 66 -17.59 30.44 -13.64
C GLU A 66 -16.36 29.51 -13.55
N HIS A 67 -15.16 30.05 -13.79
CA HIS A 67 -13.88 29.37 -13.68
C HIS A 67 -13.59 28.74 -12.31
N LYS A 68 -14.14 29.28 -11.21
CA LYS A 68 -13.95 28.71 -9.86
C LYS A 68 -14.64 27.35 -9.72
N MET A 69 -15.84 27.21 -10.29
CA MET A 69 -16.59 25.94 -10.26
C MET A 69 -15.89 24.89 -11.13
N THR A 70 -15.48 25.26 -12.35
CA THR A 70 -14.76 24.36 -13.25
C THR A 70 -13.45 23.87 -12.62
N PHE A 71 -12.66 24.77 -12.02
CA PHE A 71 -11.41 24.41 -11.36
C PHE A 71 -11.65 23.47 -10.17
N SER A 72 -12.65 23.73 -9.34
CA SER A 72 -12.99 22.86 -8.20
C SER A 72 -13.41 21.46 -8.65
N ILE A 73 -14.19 21.34 -9.73
CA ILE A 73 -14.60 20.04 -10.28
C ILE A 73 -13.38 19.28 -10.82
N SER A 74 -12.49 19.95 -11.55
CA SER A 74 -11.25 19.33 -12.05
C SER A 74 -10.36 18.78 -10.92
N VAL A 75 -10.24 19.51 -9.80
CA VAL A 75 -9.49 19.04 -8.62
C VAL A 75 -10.16 17.82 -7.98
N PHE A 76 -11.49 17.81 -7.87
CA PHE A 76 -12.23 16.67 -7.32
C PHE A 76 -12.12 15.41 -8.19
N VAL A 77 -12.16 15.57 -9.51
CA VAL A 77 -11.93 14.49 -10.47
C VAL A 77 -10.50 13.95 -10.33
N ALA A 78 -9.50 14.82 -10.27
CA ALA A 78 -8.10 14.42 -10.07
C ALA A 78 -7.89 13.63 -8.76
N PHE A 79 -8.53 14.05 -7.67
CA PHE A 79 -8.52 13.31 -6.40
C PHE A 79 -9.16 11.93 -6.52
N THR A 80 -10.31 11.84 -7.18
CA THR A 80 -11.01 10.56 -7.39
C THR A 80 -10.17 9.59 -8.25
N LEU A 81 -9.53 10.09 -9.30
CA LEU A 81 -8.63 9.29 -10.14
C LEU A 81 -7.40 8.82 -9.35
N PHE A 82 -6.81 9.68 -8.53
CA PHE A 82 -5.70 9.30 -7.65
C PHE A 82 -6.12 8.22 -6.65
N TYR A 83 -7.31 8.35 -6.05
CA TYR A 83 -7.88 7.35 -5.16
C TYR A 83 -8.11 6.01 -5.87
N LEU A 84 -8.63 6.04 -7.10
CA LEU A 84 -8.83 4.83 -7.90
C LEU A 84 -7.50 4.13 -8.20
N VAL A 85 -6.47 4.87 -8.60
CA VAL A 85 -5.11 4.33 -8.81
C VAL A 85 -4.54 3.72 -7.52
N LEU A 86 -4.81 4.32 -6.36
CA LEU A 86 -4.39 3.79 -5.07
C LEU A 86 -5.08 2.47 -4.70
N ILE A 87 -6.34 2.28 -5.08
CA ILE A 87 -7.07 1.02 -4.82
C ILE A 87 -6.55 -0.10 -5.71
N GLU A 88 -6.27 0.21 -6.97
CA GLU A 88 -5.80 -0.78 -7.94
C GLU A 88 -4.36 -1.26 -7.70
N LEU A 89 -3.65 -0.64 -6.76
CA LEU A 89 -2.24 -0.91 -6.49
C LEU A 89 -2.00 -1.63 -5.15
#